data_AF-A0A2V7YIF0-F1
#
_entry.id   AF-A0A2V7YIF0-F1
#
_cell.length_a   1.000
_cell.length_b   1.000
_cell.length_c   1.000
_cell.angle_alpha   90.00
_cell.angle_beta   90.00
_cell.angle_gamma   90.00
#
_symmetry.space_group_name_H-M   'P 1'
#
loop_
_entity.id
_entity.type
_entity.pdbx_description
1 polymer ?
#
loop_
_entity_poly.entity_id
_entity_poly.type
_entity_poly.pdbx_seq_one_letter_code
_entity_poly.pdbx_strand_id
1 'polypeptide(L)'
;EWEKAARGVDGLIFPWGRKADANRANYDDTGVGERNVVGCFPGGASPYGIEELSGNVWEWTRSLYGDYPYEPVAAREDLEASPKVRRVVRGGSCFSVSRLARCAYRLRSVPGSRNGVIGFRVVVLPFPL
;
A
#
# COMPACT_ATOMS: atom_id res chain seq x y z
N GLU A 1 -5.91 7.69 4.18
CA GLU A 1 -6.02 6.52 5.09
C GLU A 1 -4.80 5.60 4.98
N TRP A 2 -4.61 4.91 3.84
CA TRP A 2 -3.56 3.88 3.68
C TRP A 2 -2.15 4.31 4.11
N GLU A 3 -1.66 5.46 3.62
CA GLU A 3 -0.30 5.91 3.96
C GLU A 3 -0.16 6.29 5.43
N LYS A 4 -1.23 6.84 6.03
CA LYS A 4 -1.26 7.13 7.46
C LYS A 4 -1.12 5.82 8.23
N ALA A 5 -1.93 4.82 7.90
CA ALA A 5 -1.90 3.49 8.49
C ALA A 5 -0.51 2.83 8.39
N ALA A 6 0.20 3.03 7.27
CA ALA A 6 1.54 2.48 7.06
C ALA A 6 2.67 3.28 7.73
N ARG A 7 2.62 4.62 7.75
CA ARG A 7 3.74 5.47 8.19
C ARG A 7 3.67 5.94 9.64
N GLY A 8 2.49 5.89 10.26
CA GLY A 8 2.27 6.54 11.55
C GLY A 8 2.30 8.06 11.47
N VAL A 9 2.42 8.72 12.63
CA VAL A 9 2.62 10.18 12.73
C VAL A 9 4.06 10.60 12.42
N ASP A 10 5.03 9.70 12.66
CA ASP A 10 6.47 9.99 12.53
C ASP A 10 6.99 9.91 11.08
N GLY A 11 6.10 9.62 10.12
CA GLY A 11 6.43 9.57 8.71
C GLY A 11 7.45 8.48 8.38
N LEU A 12 7.31 7.27 8.95
CA LEU A 12 8.26 6.17 8.77
C LEU A 12 8.41 5.76 7.29
N ILE A 13 9.61 5.33 6.89
CA ILE A 13 9.90 4.97 5.49
C ILE A 13 9.23 3.64 5.12
N PHE A 14 9.32 2.67 6.02
CA PHE A 14 8.66 1.38 6.04
C PHE A 14 7.77 1.29 7.29
N PRO A 15 6.80 0.36 7.36
CA PRO A 15 5.91 0.27 8.52
C PRO A 15 6.66 0.09 9.85
N TRP A 16 7.76 -0.67 9.81
CA TRP A 16 8.59 -0.97 10.98
C TRP A 16 9.74 0.02 11.23
N GLY A 17 9.99 1.01 10.35
CA GLY A 17 11.08 1.95 10.59
C GLY A 17 11.65 2.67 9.36
N ARG A 18 12.91 3.12 9.48
CA ARG A 18 13.58 3.96 8.48
C ARG A 18 14.50 3.19 7.52
N LYS A 19 14.77 1.91 7.80
CA LYS A 19 15.65 1.06 6.99
C LYS A 19 14.87 -0.14 6.47
N ALA A 20 15.20 -0.58 5.27
CA ALA A 20 14.70 -1.84 4.74
C ALA A 20 15.21 -2.99 5.61
N ASP A 21 14.39 -4.02 5.77
CA ASP A 21 14.70 -5.22 6.54
C ASP A 21 13.93 -6.39 5.91
N ALA A 22 14.68 -7.32 5.32
CA ALA A 22 14.14 -8.46 4.61
C ALA A 22 13.31 -9.39 5.52
N ASN A 23 13.51 -9.34 6.85
CA ASN A 23 12.78 -10.16 7.80
C ASN A 23 11.42 -9.56 8.21
N ARG A 24 11.02 -8.43 7.61
CA ARG A 24 9.83 -7.65 8.04
C ARG A 24 8.72 -7.60 6.99
N ALA A 25 8.94 -8.09 5.78
CA ALA A 25 7.95 -8.11 4.72
C ALA A 25 8.35 -9.10 3.64
N ASN A 26 7.40 -9.49 2.79
CA ASN A 26 7.70 -10.25 1.58
C ASN A 26 7.91 -9.30 0.38
N TYR A 27 9.16 -9.02 0.02
CA TYR A 27 9.52 -8.21 -1.14
C TYR A 27 10.83 -8.75 -1.75
N ASP A 28 11.38 -8.09 -2.78
CA ASP A 28 12.50 -8.66 -3.57
C ASP A 28 13.70 -9.07 -2.70
N ASP A 29 14.10 -8.23 -1.75
CA ASP A 29 15.24 -8.50 -0.85
C ASP A 29 14.99 -9.69 0.09
N THR A 30 13.73 -10.11 0.29
CA THR A 30 13.38 -11.30 1.10
C THR A 30 13.69 -12.60 0.38
N GLY A 31 13.72 -12.60 -0.95
CA GLY A 31 14.10 -13.77 -1.75
C GLY A 31 13.05 -14.89 -1.82
N VAL A 32 11.80 -14.67 -1.37
CA VAL A 32 10.73 -15.69 -1.47
C VAL A 32 10.33 -15.93 -2.92
N GLY A 33 10.29 -14.88 -3.75
CA GLY A 33 9.99 -15.00 -5.19
C GLY A 33 8.53 -15.36 -5.51
N GLU A 34 7.64 -15.36 -4.52
CA GLU A 34 6.22 -15.59 -4.69
C GLU A 34 5.41 -14.95 -3.55
N ARG A 35 4.07 -14.96 -3.66
CA ARG A 35 3.19 -14.48 -2.59
C ARG A 35 3.17 -15.50 -1.45
N ASN A 36 2.98 -15.00 -0.24
CA ASN A 36 2.86 -15.82 0.96
C ASN A 36 1.48 -15.61 1.61
N VAL A 37 1.15 -16.52 2.53
CA VAL A 37 -0.03 -16.35 3.38
C VAL A 37 0.12 -15.10 4.25
N VAL A 38 -1.00 -14.44 4.54
CA VAL A 38 -1.01 -13.26 5.41
C VAL A 38 -0.49 -13.62 6.81
N GLY A 39 0.31 -12.73 7.40
CA GLY A 39 0.81 -12.89 8.77
C GLY A 39 2.14 -13.64 8.91
N CYS A 40 2.87 -13.92 7.82
CA CYS A 40 4.21 -14.50 7.94
C CYS A 40 5.26 -13.51 8.48
N PHE A 41 4.98 -12.21 8.43
CA PHE A 41 5.91 -11.15 8.84
C PHE A 41 5.32 -10.27 9.96
N PRO A 42 5.05 -10.82 11.16
CA PRO A 42 4.43 -10.06 12.25
C PRO A 42 5.33 -8.91 12.73
N GLY A 43 6.66 -9.03 12.58
CA GLY A 43 7.59 -7.95 12.84
C GLY A 43 7.42 -6.74 11.89
N GLY A 44 6.72 -6.92 10.77
CA GLY A 44 6.43 -5.89 9.76
C GLY A 44 5.28 -4.95 10.09
N ALA A 45 4.63 -5.11 11.25
CA ALA A 45 3.50 -4.29 11.63
C ALA A 45 3.84 -2.79 11.66
N SER A 46 2.87 -1.96 11.24
CA SER A 46 2.96 -0.51 11.38
C SER A 46 2.80 -0.06 12.85
N PRO A 47 2.99 1.23 13.16
CA PRO A 47 2.76 1.77 14.51
C PRO A 47 1.32 1.59 15.03
N TYR A 48 0.37 1.24 14.16
CA TYR A 48 -1.01 0.93 14.52
C TYR A 48 -1.30 -0.58 14.55
N GLY A 49 -0.27 -1.43 14.49
CA GLY A 49 -0.42 -2.88 14.54
C GLY A 49 -0.92 -3.51 13.24
N ILE A 50 -0.88 -2.79 12.11
CA ILE A 50 -1.38 -3.31 10.83
C ILE A 50 -0.23 -3.97 10.07
N GLU A 51 -0.37 -5.26 9.82
CA GLU A 51 0.61 -6.08 9.08
C GLU A 51 0.41 -6.01 7.57
N GLU A 52 1.44 -6.45 6.83
CA GLU A 52 1.43 -6.60 5.37
C GLU A 52 1.15 -5.27 4.62
N LEU A 53 1.55 -4.13 5.19
CA LEU A 53 1.49 -2.82 4.52
C LEU A 53 2.72 -2.52 3.65
N SER A 54 3.60 -3.49 3.48
CA SER A 54 4.79 -3.44 2.62
C SER A 54 5.02 -4.83 2.05
N GLY A 55 5.13 -4.94 0.73
CA GLY A 55 5.33 -6.21 0.03
C GLY A 55 4.06 -7.03 -0.21
N ASN A 56 4.25 -8.31 -0.49
CA ASN A 56 3.25 -9.33 -0.84
C ASN A 56 2.42 -8.99 -2.09
N VAL A 57 1.47 -8.07 -1.97
CA VAL A 57 0.65 -7.58 -3.09
C VAL A 57 0.45 -6.07 -3.03
N TRP A 58 0.38 -5.43 -4.20
CA TRP A 58 -0.03 -4.04 -4.30
C TRP A 58 -1.48 -3.91 -3.86
N GLU A 59 -1.79 -2.92 -3.02
CA GLU A 59 -3.16 -2.70 -2.54
C GLU A 59 -3.82 -1.55 -3.30
N TRP A 60 -4.97 -1.82 -3.92
CA TRP A 60 -5.82 -0.78 -4.49
C TRP A 60 -6.27 0.21 -3.42
N THR A 61 -6.29 1.50 -3.79
CA THR A 61 -6.95 2.56 -3.01
C THR A 61 -7.98 3.26 -3.87
N ARG A 62 -8.96 3.90 -3.22
CA ARG A 62 -10.02 4.64 -3.90
C ARG A 62 -9.49 5.86 -4.64
N SER A 63 -8.45 6.52 -4.13
CA SER A 63 -7.96 7.77 -4.67
C SER A 63 -7.48 7.67 -6.13
N LEU A 64 -7.92 8.59 -6.98
CA LEU A 64 -7.35 8.84 -8.30
C LEU A 64 -5.86 9.21 -8.17
N TYR A 65 -5.05 8.90 -9.18
CA TYR A 65 -3.64 9.32 -9.22
C TYR A 65 -3.53 10.80 -9.63
N GLY A 66 -2.54 11.51 -9.08
CA GLY A 66 -2.32 12.94 -9.33
C GLY A 66 -1.31 13.51 -8.33
N ASP A 67 -1.29 14.83 -8.20
CA ASP A 67 -0.25 15.58 -7.49
C ASP A 67 -0.08 15.15 -6.02
N TYR A 68 1.11 15.43 -5.49
CA TYR A 68 1.51 15.07 -4.14
C TYR A 68 2.30 16.21 -3.49
N PRO A 69 2.09 16.52 -2.20
CA PRO A 69 1.31 15.78 -1.19
C PRO A 69 -0.20 15.72 -1.49
N TYR A 70 -0.88 14.69 -0.96
CA TYR A 70 -2.30 14.47 -1.20
C TYR A 70 -3.14 15.61 -0.62
N GLU A 71 -3.98 16.21 -1.46
CA GLU A 71 -5.02 17.14 -1.02
C GLU A 71 -6.39 16.44 -1.00
N PRO A 72 -7.19 16.56 0.07
CA PRO A 72 -8.46 15.86 0.23
C PRO A 72 -9.61 16.56 -0.53
N VAL A 73 -9.44 16.82 -1.82
CA VAL A 73 -10.50 17.42 -2.66
C VAL A 73 -11.39 16.33 -3.29
N ALA A 74 -12.69 16.60 -3.43
CA ALA A 74 -13.69 15.62 -3.89
C ALA A 74 -13.31 14.96 -5.22
N ALA A 75 -12.70 15.70 -6.14
CA ALA A 75 -12.23 15.19 -7.43
C ALA A 75 -11.23 14.03 -7.30
N ARG A 76 -10.49 13.92 -6.19
CA ARG A 76 -9.53 12.82 -5.95
C ARG A 76 -10.22 11.50 -5.64
N GLU A 77 -11.47 11.54 -5.23
CA GLU A 77 -12.25 10.38 -4.79
C GLU A 77 -13.44 10.10 -5.71
N ASP A 78 -13.45 10.70 -6.91
CA ASP A 78 -14.50 10.51 -7.90
C ASP A 78 -14.59 9.04 -8.34
N LEU A 79 -15.77 8.46 -8.12
CA LEU A 79 -16.10 7.09 -8.47
C LEU A 79 -16.48 6.95 -9.94
N GLU A 80 -17.03 8.02 -10.52
CA GLU A 80 -17.51 8.09 -11.91
C GLU A 80 -16.43 8.56 -12.89
N ALA A 81 -15.21 8.79 -12.39
CA ALA A 81 -14.07 9.13 -13.21
C ALA A 81 -13.87 8.09 -14.33
N SER A 82 -13.54 8.58 -15.53
CA SER A 82 -13.31 7.76 -16.72
C SER A 82 -12.41 6.55 -16.42
N PRO A 83 -12.66 5.36 -16.98
CA PRO A 83 -11.84 4.16 -16.76
C PRO A 83 -10.38 4.29 -17.26
N LYS A 84 -10.07 5.37 -17.99
CA LYS A 84 -8.70 5.72 -18.40
C LYS A 84 -7.93 6.47 -17.31
N VAL A 85 -8.62 7.04 -16.32
CA VAL A 85 -8.01 7.74 -15.19
C VAL A 85 -7.48 6.71 -14.20
N ARG A 86 -6.20 6.81 -13.88
CA ARG A 86 -5.52 5.83 -13.03
C ARG A 86 -5.87 6.07 -11.56
N ARG A 87 -5.99 5.00 -10.78
CA ARG A 87 -6.07 5.03 -9.32
C ARG A 87 -4.71 4.70 -8.70
N VAL A 88 -4.53 5.12 -7.46
CA VAL A 88 -3.32 4.85 -6.69
C VAL A 88 -3.34 3.40 -6.19
N VAL A 89 -2.22 2.69 -6.36
CA VAL A 89 -1.94 1.42 -5.68
C VAL A 89 -0.70 1.56 -4.79
N ARG A 90 -0.69 0.85 -3.67
CA ARG A 90 0.25 1.06 -2.56
C ARG A 90 0.91 -0.23 -2.10
N GLY A 91 1.98 -0.12 -1.30
CA GLY A 91 2.55 -1.24 -0.55
C GLY A 91 3.66 -2.02 -1.25
N GLY A 92 3.74 -2.04 -2.57
CA GLY A 92 4.66 -2.96 -3.25
C GLY A 92 4.08 -4.36 -3.35
N SER A 93 4.88 -5.31 -3.82
CA SER A 93 4.54 -6.72 -3.94
C SER A 93 5.74 -7.61 -3.59
N CYS A 94 5.58 -8.93 -3.59
CA CYS A 94 6.67 -9.88 -3.41
C CYS A 94 7.82 -9.76 -4.44
N PHE A 95 7.59 -9.09 -5.57
CA PHE A 95 8.60 -8.82 -6.62
C PHE A 95 9.11 -7.38 -6.62
N SER A 96 8.73 -6.60 -5.61
CA SER A 96 9.06 -5.18 -5.54
C SER A 96 10.39 -4.99 -4.83
N VAL A 97 11.33 -4.29 -5.48
CA VAL A 97 12.54 -3.80 -4.79
C VAL A 97 12.16 -2.91 -3.60
N SER A 98 13.01 -2.84 -2.59
CA SER A 98 12.77 -2.09 -1.34
C SER A 98 12.18 -0.68 -1.54
N ARG A 99 12.61 0.05 -2.57
CA ARG A 99 12.11 1.40 -2.90
C ARG A 99 10.60 1.45 -3.17
N LEU A 100 10.06 0.41 -3.80
CA LEU A 100 8.65 0.29 -4.18
C LEU A 100 7.78 -0.18 -3.01
N ALA A 101 8.37 -0.86 -2.03
CA ALA A 101 7.71 -1.32 -0.82
C ALA A 101 7.60 -0.24 0.28
N ARG A 102 8.18 0.95 0.06
CA ARG A 102 8.10 2.07 1.02
C ARG A 102 6.68 2.59 1.16
N CYS A 103 6.31 3.00 2.38
CA CYS A 103 4.96 3.44 2.68
C CYS A 103 4.46 4.65 1.88
N ALA A 104 5.36 5.56 1.47
CA ALA A 104 4.99 6.74 0.66
C ALA A 104 5.05 6.47 -0.85
N TYR A 105 5.48 5.28 -1.26
CA TYR A 105 5.50 4.97 -2.68
C TYR A 105 4.08 4.89 -3.23
N ARG A 106 3.89 5.49 -4.40
CA ARG A 106 2.62 5.55 -5.11
C ARG A 106 2.82 5.02 -6.51
N LEU A 107 2.23 3.87 -6.80
CA LEU A 107 2.09 3.40 -8.16
C LEU A 107 0.71 3.83 -8.69
N ARG A 108 0.58 3.85 -10.01
CA ARG A 108 -0.65 4.20 -10.71
C ARG A 108 -1.06 3.07 -11.61
N SER A 109 -2.33 2.69 -11.58
CA SER A 109 -2.85 1.68 -12.49
C SER A 109 -4.27 2.04 -12.91
N VAL A 110 -4.67 1.61 -14.10
CA VAL A 110 -6.05 1.82 -14.59
C VAL A 110 -7.00 0.90 -13.80
N PRO A 111 -8.22 1.33 -13.43
CA PRO A 111 -9.11 0.57 -12.53
C PRO A 111 -9.46 -0.84 -13.03
N GLY A 112 -9.43 -1.07 -14.35
CA GLY A 112 -9.65 -2.39 -14.95
C GLY A 112 -8.45 -3.34 -14.88
N SER A 113 -7.28 -2.89 -14.42
CA SER A 113 -6.06 -3.70 -14.38
C SER A 113 -6.14 -4.77 -13.29
N ARG A 114 -5.82 -6.01 -13.65
CA ARG A 114 -5.79 -7.16 -12.75
C ARG A 114 -4.59 -8.02 -13.09
N ASN A 115 -3.85 -8.44 -12.08
CA ASN A 115 -2.77 -9.41 -12.22
C ASN A 115 -2.57 -10.13 -10.88
N GLY A 116 -1.68 -11.13 -10.85
CA GLY A 116 -1.44 -11.94 -9.67
C GLY A 116 -0.79 -11.23 -8.48
N VAL A 117 -0.44 -9.95 -8.59
CA VAL A 117 0.31 -9.20 -7.55
C VAL A 117 -0.39 -7.89 -7.15
N ILE A 118 -1.64 -7.70 -7.57
CA ILE A 118 -2.48 -6.58 -7.14
C ILE A 118 -3.70 -7.17 -6.42
N GLY A 119 -3.85 -6.80 -5.15
CA GLY A 119 -4.98 -7.10 -4.30
C GLY A 119 -5.60 -5.82 -3.72
N PHE A 120 -6.20 -5.94 -2.55
CA PHE A 120 -6.79 -4.82 -1.82
C PHE A 120 -6.92 -5.17 -0.33
N ARG A 121 -7.14 -4.13 0.46
CA ARG A 121 -7.51 -4.22 1.87
C ARG A 121 -8.78 -3.42 2.09
N VAL A 122 -9.71 -3.98 2.85
CA VAL A 122 -10.96 -3.31 3.20
C VAL A 122 -10.70 -2.32 4.34
N VAL A 123 -11.31 -1.15 4.23
CA VAL A 123 -11.39 -0.16 5.31
C VAL A 123 -12.86 -0.02 5.67
N VAL A 124 -13.16 -0.03 6.96
CA VAL A 124 -14.50 0.18 7.48
C VAL A 124 -14.46 1.44 8.34
N LEU A 125 -15.34 2.38 8.05
CA LEU A 125 -15.59 3.50 8.95
C LEU A 125 -16.61 3.03 9.99
N PRO A 126 -16.36 3.20 11.30
CA PRO A 126 -17.41 2.98 12.28
C PRO A 126 -18.58 3.91 11.93
N PHE A 127 -19.79 3.36 11.87
CA PHE A 127 -20.99 4.17 11.68
C PHE A 127 -21.03 5.22 12.80
N PRO A 128 -21.29 6.51 12.49
CA PRO A 128 -21.63 7.44 13.53
C PRO A 128 -22.90 6.91 14.22
N LEU A 129 -22.79 6.67 15.53
CA LEU A 129 -23.96 6.52 16.40
C LEU A 129 -24.80 7.81 16.36
#